data_AF-A0A839AMN1-F1
#
_entry.id   AF-A0A839AMN1-F1
#
_cell.length_a   1.000
_cell.length_b   1.000
_cell.length_c   1.000
_cell.angle_alpha   90.00
_cell.angle_beta   90.00
_cell.angle_gamma   90.00
#
_symmetry.space_group_name_H-M   'P 1'
#
loop_
_entity.id
_entity.type
_entity.pdbx_description
1 polymer ?
#
loop_
_entity_poly.entity_id
_entity_poly.type
_entity_poly.pdbx_seq_one_letter_code
_entity_poly.pdbx_strand_id
1 'polypeptide(L)' 'MWSNNNYSSVLKMYLNKYTSLKLQVNNNGLIASVEKEENGLWVNDRNLPNILNKLSNDFNLEKNVTIILQQ' A
#
# COMPACT_ATOMS: atom_id res chain seq x y z
N MET A 1 7.47 6.66 11.60
CA MET A 1 6.60 7.83 11.37
C MET A 1 5.66 7.56 10.19
N TRP A 2 4.57 6.81 10.43
CA TRP A 2 3.46 6.61 9.46
C TRP A 2 2.30 7.60 9.73
N SER A 3 2.54 8.56 10.63
CA SER A 3 1.56 9.48 11.22
C SER A 3 1.55 10.88 10.59
N ASN A 4 1.95 11.01 9.32
CA ASN A 4 1.44 12.15 8.55
C ASN A 4 -0.04 11.82 8.27
N ASN A 5 -0.94 12.48 9.00
CA ASN A 5 -2.41 12.25 9.04
C ASN A 5 -3.09 12.01 7.67
N ASN A 6 -2.45 12.37 6.57
CA ASN A 6 -2.97 12.22 5.22
C ASN A 6 -2.83 10.79 4.65
N TYR A 7 -1.78 10.02 4.99
CA TYR A 7 -1.59 8.69 4.39
C TYR A 7 -2.31 7.58 5.16
N SER A 8 -2.33 7.68 6.49
CA SER A 8 -3.15 6.80 7.33
C SER A 8 -4.64 6.99 7.02
N SER A 9 -5.09 8.23 6.74
CA SER A 9 -6.47 8.49 6.31
C SER A 9 -6.76 7.96 4.90
N VAL A 10 -5.82 8.04 3.95
CA VAL A 10 -5.97 7.40 2.63
C VAL A 10 -6.08 5.88 2.76
N LEU A 11 -5.18 5.22 3.51
CA LEU A 11 -5.24 3.78 3.73
C LEU A 11 -6.55 3.39 4.43
N LYS A 12 -6.99 4.16 5.44
CA LYS A 12 -8.27 3.95 6.11
C LYS A 12 -9.46 4.13 5.16
N MET A 13 -9.44 5.11 4.28
CA MET A 13 -10.48 5.31 3.26
C MET A 13 -10.58 4.10 2.32
N TYR A 14 -9.43 3.59 1.85
CA TYR A 14 -9.41 2.39 1.01
C TYR A 14 -9.87 1.15 1.78
N LEU A 15 -9.40 0.95 3.01
CA LEU A 15 -9.81 -0.18 3.85
C LEU A 15 -11.29 -0.11 4.24
N ASN A 16 -11.91 1.08 4.34
CA ASN A 16 -13.36 1.20 4.53
C ASN A 16 -14.17 0.72 3.32
N LYS A 17 -13.56 0.73 2.11
CA LYS A 17 -14.20 0.31 0.86
C LYS A 17 -13.86 -1.13 0.47
N TYR A 18 -12.68 -1.60 0.86
CA TYR A 18 -12.11 -2.89 0.48
C TYR A 18 -11.65 -3.64 1.73
N THR A 19 -12.01 -4.91 1.87
CA THR A 19 -11.70 -5.73 3.05
C THR A 19 -10.21 -5.85 3.31
N SER A 20 -9.43 -5.92 2.24
CA SER A 20 -7.99 -6.06 2.31
C SER A 20 -7.27 -5.24 1.23
N LEU A 21 -6.05 -4.80 1.56
CA LEU A 21 -5.09 -4.25 0.62
C LEU A 21 -3.80 -5.07 0.66
N LYS A 22 -3.24 -5.38 -0.50
CA LYS A 22 -1.92 -6.01 -0.64
C LYS A 22 -0.95 -5.03 -1.28
N LEU A 23 0.08 -4.67 -0.54
CA LEU A 23 1.12 -3.73 -0.96
C LEU A 23 2.38 -4.53 -1.24
N GLN A 24 2.89 -4.44 -2.47
CA GLN A 24 4.19 -5.01 -2.82
C GLN A 24 5.24 -3.90 -2.75
N VAL A 25 6.20 -4.05 -1.85
CA VAL A 25 7.33 -3.14 -1.65
C VAL A 25 8.57 -3.78 -2.26
N ASN A 26 9.28 -3.07 -3.14
CA ASN A 26 10.54 -3.56 -3.69
C ASN A 26 11.71 -3.37 -2.70
N ASN A 27 12.87 -3.93 -3.05
CA ASN A 27 14.10 -3.80 -2.27
C ASN A 27 14.56 -2.34 -2.04
N ASN A 28 14.15 -1.38 -2.87
CA ASN A 28 14.43 0.03 -2.66
C ASN A 28 13.43 0.72 -1.71
N GLY A 29 12.51 -0.03 -1.09
CA GLY A 29 11.49 0.52 -0.19
C GLY A 29 10.33 1.18 -0.91
N LEU A 30 10.25 1.09 -2.24
CA LEU A 30 9.17 1.69 -3.03
C LEU A 30 8.01 0.70 -3.18
N ILE A 31 6.78 1.22 -3.12
CA ILE A 31 5.56 0.49 -3.43
C ILE A 31 5.55 0.22 -4.94
N ALA A 32 5.86 -1.02 -5.33
CA ALA A 32 5.87 -1.46 -6.73
C ALA A 32 4.44 -1.67 -7.25
N SER A 33 3.55 -2.20 -6.42
CA SER A 33 2.14 -2.39 -6.77
C SER A 33 1.25 -2.38 -5.53
N VAL A 34 -0.02 -2.07 -5.75
CA VAL A 34 -1.06 -2.24 -4.74
C VAL A 34 -2.22 -2.99 -5.39
N GLU A 35 -2.71 -4.01 -4.71
CA GLU A 35 -3.94 -4.72 -5.07
C GLU A 35 -4.97 -4.53 -3.95
N LYS A 36 -6.23 -4.47 -4.33
CA LYS A 36 -7.40 -4.43 -3.43
C LYS A 36 -8.20 -5.70 -3.61
N GLU A 37 -8.77 -6.18 -2.52
CA GLU A 37 -9.67 -7.32 -2.56
C GLU A 37 -11.09 -6.84 -2.93
N GLU A 38 -11.60 -7.31 -4.06
CA GLU A 38 -12.96 -7.08 -4.55
C GLU A 38 -13.61 -8.43 -4.84
N ASN A 39 -14.66 -8.79 -4.10
CA ASN A 39 -15.39 -10.06 -4.26
C ASN A 39 -14.49 -11.31 -4.25
N GLY A 40 -13.48 -11.34 -3.36
CA GLY A 40 -12.51 -12.44 -3.24
C GLY A 40 -11.42 -12.47 -4.32
N LEU A 41 -11.37 -11.47 -5.20
CA LEU A 41 -10.34 -11.33 -6.23
C LEU A 41 -9.42 -10.15 -5.91
N TRP A 42 -8.13 -10.33 -6.20
CA TRP A 42 -7.16 -9.24 -6.13
C TRP A 42 -7.19 -8.43 -7.44
N VAL A 43 -7.50 -7.14 -7.31
CA VAL A 43 -7.57 -6.21 -8.43
C VAL A 43 -6.51 -5.13 -8.25
N ASN A 44 -5.71 -4.88 -9.28
CA ASN A 44 -4.66 -3.87 -9.24
C ASN A 44 -5.23 -2.45 -9.09
N ASP A 45 -4.68 -1.66 -8.17
CA ASP A 45 -4.97 -0.24 -8.03
C ASP A 45 -3.84 0.60 -8.65
N ARG A 46 -4.20 1.39 -9.67
CA ARG A 46 -3.24 2.19 -10.43
C ARG A 46 -2.84 3.50 -9.75
N ASN A 47 -3.65 3.98 -8.81
CA ASN A 47 -3.49 5.31 -8.21
C ASN A 47 -2.73 5.22 -6.89
N LEU A 48 -3.06 4.22 -6.07
CA LEU A 48 -2.54 4.10 -4.71
C LEU A 48 -1.00 3.94 -4.64
N PRO A 49 -0.32 3.21 -5.55
CA PRO A 49 1.15 3.18 -5.56
C PRO A 49 1.76 4.58 -5.70
N ASN A 50 1.23 5.41 -6.61
CA ASN A 50 1.71 6.77 -6.84
C ASN A 50 1.44 7.70 -5.65
N ILE A 51 0.32 7.50 -4.95
CA ILE A 51 0.02 8.25 -3.74
C ILE A 51 1.02 7.85 -2.64
N LEU A 52 1.18 6.56 -2.38
CA LEU A 52 2.03 6.07 -1.29
C LEU A 52 3.52 6.35 -1.51
N ASN A 53 4.01 6.31 -2.75
CA ASN A 53 5.41 6.62 -3.09
C ASN A 53 5.77 8.12 -3.06
N LYS A 54 4.79 9.02 -2.82
CA LYS A 54 5.12 10.43 -2.54
C LYS A 54 5.80 10.61 -1.18
N LEU A 55 5.70 9.61 -0.31
CA LEU A 55 6.57 9.51 0.86
C LEU A 55 7.94 9.04 0.35
N SER A 56 8.95 9.87 0.53
CA SER A 56 10.33 9.44 0.38
C SER A 56 10.54 8.25 1.31
N ASN A 57 10.87 7.10 0.72
CA ASN A 57 11.16 5.88 1.44
C ASN A 57 12.66 5.65 1.34
N ASP A 58 13.43 6.22 2.28
CA ASP A 58 14.86 5.89 2.47
C ASP A 58 15.02 4.52 3.16
N PHE A 59 14.12 3.57 2.88
CA PHE A 59 14.14 2.23 3.42
C PHE A 59 14.74 1.29 2.40
N ASN A 60 16.04 1.00 2.54
CA ASN A 60 16.66 -0.07 1.77
C ASN A 60 16.25 -1.40 2.41
N LEU A 61 15.38 -2.14 1.73
CA LEU A 61 14.97 -3.48 2.12
C LEU A 61 15.89 -4.46 1.39
N GLU A 62 16.57 -5.36 2.12
CA GLU A 62 17.42 -6.38 1.47
C GLU A 62 16.63 -7.32 0.53
N LYS A 63 15.29 -7.32 0.63
CA LYS A 63 14.37 -8.17 -0.11
C LYS A 63 13.07 -7.43 -0.44
N ASN A 64 12.36 -7.91 -1.45
CA ASN A 64 10.98 -7.48 -1.70
C ASN A 64 10.07 -7.95 -0.56
N VAL A 65 9.14 -7.10 -0.13
CA VAL A 65 8.21 -7.36 0.98
C VAL A 65 6.78 -7.27 0.47
N THR A 66 5.93 -8.18 0.91
CA THR A 66 4.47 -8.07 0.75
C THR A 66 3.85 -7.74 2.09
N ILE A 67 3.07 -6.67 2.13
CA ILE A 67 2.29 -6.25 3.31
C ILE A 67 0.82 -6.44 2.97
N ILE A 68 0.09 -7.19 3.79
CA ILE A 68 -1.36 -7.30 3.69
C ILE A 68 -1.96 -6.53 4.86
N LEU A 69 -2.79 -5.54 4.55
CA LEU A 69 -3.60 -4.80 5.51
C LEU A 69 -5.03 -5.31 5.42
N GLN A 70 -5.63 -5.61 6.57
CA GLN A 70 -7.00 -6.10 6.70
C GLN A 70 -7.73 -5.27 7.77
N GLN A 71 -9.05 -5.19 7.68
CA GLN A 71 -9.89 -4.63 8.77
C GLN A 71 -9.84 -5.49 10.04
#